data_AF-A0A6H1L5A0-F1
#
_entry.id   AF-A0A6H1L5A0-F1
#
_cell.length_a   1.000
_cell.length_b   1.000
_cell.length_c   1.000
_cell.angle_alpha   90.00
_cell.angle_beta   90.00
_cell.angle_gamma   90.00
#
_symmetry.space_group_name_H-M   'P 1'
#
loop_
_entity.id
_entity.type
_entity.pdbx_description
1 polymer ?
#
loop_
_entity_poly.entity_id
_entity_poly.type
_entity_poly.pdbx_seq_one_letter_code
_entity_poly.pdbx_strand_id
1 'polypeptide(L)'
;MRHRPVLTGELQSLTEHTMREAARQLDAGIEEFHGQADLIHVTVSYPDYVSVANLAKQLRGATARAIRRSQDIKGHVWSKTYSAASVGADSSAKFDQYVERLEQPVNN
;
A
#
# COMPACT_ATOMS: atom_id res chain seq x y z
N MET A 1 -15.16 12.18 2.76
CA MET A 1 -15.24 10.72 2.94
C MET A 1 -14.48 10.39 4.22
N ARG A 2 -15.12 9.83 5.25
CA ARG A 2 -14.42 9.41 6.48
C ARG A 2 -13.71 8.09 6.20
N HIS A 3 -12.39 8.09 6.34
CA HIS A 3 -11.60 6.87 6.34
C HIS A 3 -11.97 6.07 7.60
N ARG A 4 -12.46 4.84 7.44
CA ARG A 4 -12.75 3.95 8.57
C ARG A 4 -11.45 3.21 8.85
N PRO A 5 -10.82 3.36 10.02
CA PRO A 5 -9.62 2.60 10.34
C PRO A 5 -10.02 1.12 10.46
N VAL A 6 -9.50 0.31 9.56
CA VAL A 6 -9.82 -1.13 9.46
C VAL A 6 -8.55 -1.98 9.50
N LEU A 7 -7.37 -1.39 9.30
CA LEU A 7 -6.11 -2.12 9.29
C LEU A 7 -5.60 -2.34 10.72
N THR A 8 -6.07 -3.41 11.36
CA THR A 8 -5.43 -3.99 12.55
C THR A 8 -4.06 -4.58 12.19
N GLY A 9 -3.17 -4.82 13.17
CA GLY A 9 -1.84 -5.39 12.90
C GLY A 9 -1.88 -6.73 12.13
N GLU A 10 -2.89 -7.56 12.40
CA GLU A 10 -3.12 -8.81 11.65
C GLU A 10 -3.49 -8.53 10.19
N LEU A 11 -4.38 -7.57 9.94
CA LEU A 11 -4.78 -7.19 8.59
C LEU A 11 -3.66 -6.51 7.82
N GLN A 12 -2.80 -5.73 8.49
CA GLN A 12 -1.59 -5.20 7.88
C GLN A 12 -0.66 -6.32 7.44
N SER A 13 -0.40 -7.30 8.32
CA SER A 13 0.45 -8.46 8.01
C SER A 13 -0.10 -9.27 6.83
N LEU A 14 -1.42 -9.55 6.84
CA LEU A 14 -2.11 -10.21 5.72
C LEU A 14 -1.96 -9.41 4.42
N THR A 15 -2.12 -8.09 4.50
CA THR A 15 -2.07 -7.21 3.34
C THR A 15 -0.66 -7.15 2.76
N GLU A 16 0.36 -6.96 3.59
CA GLU A 16 1.76 -6.96 3.17
C GLU A 16 2.12 -8.28 2.49
N HIS A 17 1.83 -9.41 3.14
CA HIS A 17 2.11 -10.73 2.60
C HIS A 17 1.44 -10.93 1.23
N THR A 18 0.15 -10.61 1.13
CA THR A 18 -0.61 -10.73 -0.13
C THR A 18 -0.08 -9.79 -1.22
N MET A 19 0.34 -8.57 -0.86
CA MET A 19 0.92 -7.63 -1.84
C MET A 19 2.25 -8.15 -2.37
N ARG A 20 3.12 -8.69 -1.50
CA ARG A 20 4.41 -9.26 -1.91
C ARG A 20 4.22 -10.43 -2.88
N GLU A 21 3.25 -11.32 -2.62
CA GLU A 21 2.93 -12.41 -3.55
C GLU A 21 2.37 -11.89 -4.89
N ALA A 22 1.46 -10.93 -4.83
CA ALA A 22 0.84 -10.35 -6.03
C ALA A 22 1.84 -9.56 -6.89
N ALA A 23 2.83 -8.89 -6.28
CA ALA A 23 3.91 -8.23 -6.99
C ALA A 23 4.78 -9.23 -7.76
N ARG A 24 5.14 -10.36 -7.13
CA ARG A 24 5.95 -11.42 -7.77
C ARG A 24 5.29 -12.01 -9.01
N GLN A 25 3.96 -12.03 -9.08
CA GLN A 25 3.23 -12.47 -10.28
C GLN A 25 3.40 -11.52 -11.48
N LEU A 26 3.94 -10.32 -11.25
CA LEU A 26 4.24 -9.31 -12.26
C LEU A 26 5.76 -9.07 -12.38
N ASP A 27 6.59 -10.00 -11.90
CA ASP A 27 8.04 -9.86 -11.84
C ASP A 27 8.50 -8.60 -11.08
N ALA A 28 7.69 -8.14 -10.13
CA ALA A 28 7.92 -6.96 -9.30
C ALA A 28 8.21 -7.33 -7.84
N GLY A 29 8.91 -6.44 -7.12
CA GLY A 29 9.24 -6.56 -5.71
C GLY A 29 8.65 -5.41 -4.89
N ILE A 30 8.11 -5.72 -3.70
CA ILE A 30 7.83 -4.69 -2.69
C ILE A 30 9.11 -4.48 -1.89
N GLU A 31 9.73 -3.31 -2.00
CA GLU A 31 10.94 -2.97 -1.25
C GLU A 31 10.59 -2.55 0.18
N GLU A 32 9.57 -1.69 0.30
CA GLU A 32 9.11 -1.16 1.59
C GLU A 32 7.59 -1.24 1.67
N PHE A 33 7.08 -1.52 2.86
CA PHE A 33 5.66 -1.54 3.16
C PHE A 33 5.41 -0.78 4.46
N HIS A 34 4.57 0.25 4.40
CA HIS A 34 4.17 1.04 5.56
C HIS A 34 2.64 1.07 5.64
N GLY A 35 2.09 0.42 6.66
CA GLY A 35 0.67 0.40 6.95
C GLY A 35 0.30 1.34 8.09
N GLN A 36 -0.56 2.31 7.81
CA GLN A 36 -1.31 3.05 8.82
C GLN A 36 -2.74 2.47 8.93
N ALA A 37 -3.55 2.97 9.86
CA ALA A 37 -4.87 2.39 10.15
C ALA A 37 -5.84 2.45 8.95
N ASP A 38 -5.64 3.39 8.03
CA ASP A 38 -6.49 3.68 6.89
C ASP A 38 -5.76 3.94 5.56
N LEU A 39 -4.44 3.92 5.56
CA LEU A 39 -3.59 4.16 4.41
C LEU A 39 -2.44 3.14 4.37
N ILE A 40 -2.09 2.69 3.17
CA ILE A 40 -0.91 1.86 2.92
C ILE A 40 -0.04 2.56 1.88
N HIS A 41 1.25 2.71 2.20
CA HIS A 41 2.29 3.13 1.29
C HIS A 41 3.20 1.96 0.98
N VAL A 42 3.55 1.80 -0.30
CA VAL A 42 4.47 0.75 -0.75
C VAL A 42 5.49 1.33 -1.74
N THR A 43 6.74 0.96 -1.54
CA THR A 43 7.81 1.20 -2.51
C THR A 43 7.96 -0.08 -3.33
N VAL A 44 7.87 0.03 -4.66
CA VAL A 44 7.84 -1.14 -5.57
C VAL A 44 8.92 -1.01 -6.63
N SER A 45 9.75 -2.03 -6.76
CA SER A 45 10.63 -2.24 -7.93
C SER A 45 9.86 -3.08 -8.96
N TYR A 46 9.89 -2.68 -10.23
CA TYR A 46 9.13 -3.37 -11.27
C TYR A 46 9.77 -3.21 -12.65
N PRO A 47 9.52 -4.15 -13.59
CA PRO A 47 10.03 -4.07 -14.96
C PRO A 47 9.39 -2.93 -15.78
N ASP A 48 10.10 -2.43 -16.77
CA ASP A 48 9.67 -1.32 -17.64
C ASP A 48 8.40 -1.62 -18.47
N TYR A 49 8.14 -2.88 -18.78
CA TYR A 49 6.95 -3.35 -19.47
C TYR A 49 5.71 -3.44 -18.56
N VAL A 50 5.86 -3.29 -17.24
CA VAL A 50 4.74 -3.31 -16.30
C VAL A 50 4.28 -1.89 -16.00
N SER A 51 3.05 -1.56 -16.40
CA SER A 51 2.48 -0.25 -16.07
C SER A 51 2.13 -0.12 -14.58
N VAL A 52 2.31 1.09 -14.03
CA VAL A 52 1.89 1.45 -12.66
C VAL A 52 0.41 1.15 -12.41
N ALA A 53 -0.44 1.38 -13.41
CA ALA A 53 -1.88 1.06 -13.30
C ALA A 53 -2.13 -0.44 -13.14
N ASN A 54 -1.36 -1.29 -13.82
CA ASN A 54 -1.46 -2.74 -13.66
C ASN A 54 -1.01 -3.21 -12.28
N LEU A 55 0.10 -2.65 -11.76
CA LEU A 55 0.55 -2.89 -10.38
C LEU A 55 -0.53 -2.52 -9.37
N ALA A 56 -1.03 -1.28 -9.44
CA ALA A 56 -2.06 -0.80 -8.53
C ALA A 56 -3.32 -1.69 -8.58
N LYS A 57 -3.76 -2.10 -9.77
CA LYS A 57 -4.90 -3.01 -9.96
C LYS A 57 -4.64 -4.37 -9.31
N GLN A 58 -3.47 -4.96 -9.54
CA GLN A 58 -3.14 -6.30 -9.06
C GLN A 58 -3.00 -6.33 -7.53
N LEU A 59 -2.22 -5.42 -6.96
CA LEU A 59 -1.98 -5.32 -5.52
C LEU A 59 -3.28 -5.08 -4.74
N ARG A 60 -4.07 -4.08 -5.16
CA ARG A 60 -5.34 -3.75 -4.50
C ARG A 60 -6.38 -4.86 -4.70
N GLY A 61 -6.40 -5.48 -5.87
CA GLY A 61 -7.32 -6.57 -6.18
C GLY A 61 -7.03 -7.82 -5.35
N ALA A 62 -5.77 -8.24 -5.26
CA ALA A 62 -5.37 -9.43 -4.49
C ALA A 62 -5.67 -9.25 -3.00
N THR A 63 -5.25 -8.11 -2.43
CA THR A 63 -5.46 -7.78 -1.01
C THR A 63 -6.93 -7.61 -0.67
N ALA A 64 -7.73 -6.95 -1.52
CA ALA A 64 -9.16 -6.82 -1.27
C ALA A 64 -9.89 -8.18 -1.29
N ARG A 65 -9.38 -9.17 -2.03
CA ARG A 65 -9.92 -10.54 -1.98
C ARG A 65 -9.46 -11.25 -0.71
N ALA A 66 -8.20 -11.10 -0.30
CA ALA A 66 -7.69 -11.71 0.93
C ALA A 66 -8.42 -11.17 2.18
N ILE A 67 -8.58 -9.85 2.29
CA ILE A 67 -9.26 -9.21 3.41
C ILE A 67 -10.73 -9.63 3.50
N ARG A 68 -11.44 -9.73 2.36
CA ARG A 68 -12.85 -10.21 2.36
C ARG A 68 -12.99 -11.67 2.75
N ARG A 69 -11.93 -12.48 2.64
CA ARG A 69 -11.93 -13.86 3.12
C ARG A 69 -11.63 -13.94 4.62
N SER A 70 -10.82 -13.02 5.15
CA SER A 70 -10.49 -13.00 6.58
C SER A 70 -11.53 -12.29 7.44
N GLN A 71 -12.30 -11.37 6.87
CA GLN A 71 -13.27 -10.53 7.58
C GLN A 71 -14.55 -10.38 6.76
N ASP A 72 -15.72 -10.34 7.41
CA ASP A 72 -17.01 -10.06 6.74
C ASP A 72 -17.17 -8.56 6.41
N ILE A 73 -16.29 -8.06 5.54
CA ILE A 73 -16.35 -6.66 5.08
C ILE A 73 -17.32 -6.54 3.91
N LYS A 74 -18.46 -5.89 4.16
CA LYS A 74 -19.41 -5.48 3.13
C LYS A 74 -18.98 -4.14 2.53
N GLY A 75 -18.51 -4.17 1.28
CA GLY A 75 -18.20 -2.97 0.48
C GLY A 75 -16.80 -2.91 -0.15
N HIS A 76 -16.34 -1.69 -0.40
CA HIS A 76 -15.01 -1.43 -0.97
C HIS A 76 -13.94 -1.44 0.11
N VAL A 77 -12.94 -2.30 -0.06
CA VAL A 77 -11.74 -2.36 0.81
C VAL A 77 -10.80 -1.18 0.54
N TRP A 78 -10.69 -0.75 -0.71
CA TRP A 78 -9.81 0.33 -1.14
C TRP A 78 -10.60 1.51 -1.70
N SER A 79 -10.04 2.72 -1.57
CA SER A 79 -10.49 3.89 -2.33
C SER A 79 -10.42 3.62 -3.84
N LYS A 80 -11.28 4.29 -4.61
CA LYS A 80 -11.23 4.24 -6.09
C LYS A 80 -9.96 4.88 -6.65
N THR A 81 -9.34 5.80 -5.91
CA THR A 81 -8.14 6.53 -6.32
C THR A 81 -6.88 5.91 -5.72
N TYR A 82 -5.75 6.03 -6.42
CA TYR A 82 -4.41 5.78 -5.89
C TYR A 82 -3.49 6.93 -6.29
N SER A 83 -2.40 7.10 -5.55
CA SER A 83 -1.31 8.00 -5.91
C SER A 83 -0.08 7.17 -6.27
N ALA A 84 0.74 7.67 -7.19
CA ALA A 84 2.01 7.06 -7.55
C ALA A 84 3.02 8.17 -7.87
N ALA A 85 4.24 7.99 -7.38
CA ALA A 85 5.37 8.86 -7.67
C ALA A 85 6.62 7.99 -7.88
N SER A 86 7.51 8.42 -8.77
CA SER A 86 8.81 7.77 -8.93
C SER A 86 9.71 8.10 -7.73
N VAL A 87 10.39 7.08 -7.23
CA VAL A 87 11.29 7.14 -6.09
C VAL A 87 12.69 6.82 -6.64
N GLY A 88 13.63 7.76 -6.59
CA GLY A 88 15.01 7.56 -7.05
C GLY A 88 15.82 6.71 -6.07
N ALA A 89 16.99 6.20 -6.47
CA ALA A 89 17.82 5.31 -5.65
C ALA A 89 18.19 5.85 -4.24
N ASP A 90 18.20 7.18 -4.04
CA ASP A 90 18.47 7.85 -2.75
C ASP A 90 17.20 8.16 -1.91
N SER A 91 16.04 7.62 -2.26
CA SER A 91 14.75 8.18 -1.81
C SER A 91 14.09 7.48 -0.62
N SER A 92 14.59 6.32 -0.17
CA SER A 92 14.13 5.72 1.11
C SER A 92 14.37 6.69 2.28
N ALA A 93 15.53 7.35 2.31
CA ALA A 93 15.87 8.39 3.28
C ALA A 93 14.92 9.61 3.27
N LYS A 94 14.22 9.87 2.16
CA LYS A 94 13.24 10.97 2.05
C LYS A 94 11.84 10.57 2.53
N PHE A 95 11.50 9.28 2.48
CA PHE A 95 10.22 8.78 3.00
C PHE A 95 10.19 8.86 4.53
N ASP A 96 11.27 8.46 5.21
CA ASP A 96 11.39 8.60 6.67
C ASP A 96 11.21 10.05 7.12
N GLN A 97 11.84 11.02 6.42
CA GLN A 97 11.67 12.45 6.67
C GLN A 97 10.26 12.97 6.37
N TYR A 98 9.55 12.36 5.41
CA TYR A 98 8.18 12.71 5.08
C TYR A 98 7.19 12.20 6.14
N VAL A 99 7.36 10.97 6.61
CA VAL A 99 6.58 10.38 7.71
C VAL A 99 6.82 11.18 9.01
N GLU A 100 8.07 11.50 9.33
CA GLU A 100 8.41 12.34 10.49
C GLU A 100 7.73 13.72 10.43
N ARG A 101 7.65 14.33 9.23
CA ARG A 101 6.94 15.61 9.05
C ARG A 101 5.42 15.49 9.19
N LEU A 102 4.83 14.34 8.86
CA LEU A 102 3.39 14.10 9.01
C LEU A 102 2.99 13.76 10.46
N GLU A 103 3.92 13.23 11.26
CA GLU A 103 3.69 12.92 12.68
C GLU A 103 3.85 14.12 13.62
N GLN A 104 4.35 15.26 13.13
CA GLN A 104 4.35 16.49 13.93
C GLN A 104 2.96 17.15 13.92
N PRO A 105 2.35 17.42 15.09
CA PRO A 105 1.11 18.19 15.13
C PRO A 105 1.39 19.58 14.55
N VAL A 106 0.56 20.02 13.62
CA VAL A 106 0.50 21.43 13.22
C VAL A 106 0.01 22.19 14.46
N ASN A 107 0.97 22.71 15.25
CA ASN A 107 0.68 23.66 16.30
C ASN A 107 0.15 24.93 15.62
N ASN A 108 -1.13 25.19 15.82
CA ASN A 108 -1.80 26.46 15.50
C ASN A 108 -1.96 27.26 16.80
#